data_AF-A0A7C4T853-F1
#
_entry.id   AF-A0A7C4T853-F1
#
_cell.length_a   1.000
_cell.length_b   1.000
_cell.length_c   1.000
_cell.angle_alpha   90.00
_cell.angle_beta   90.00
_cell.angle_gamma   90.00
#
_symmetry.space_group_name_H-M   'P 1'
#
loop_
_entity.id
_entity.type
_entity.pdbx_description
1 polymer ?
#
loop_
_entity_poly.entity_id
_entity_poly.type
_entity_poly.pdbx_seq_one_letter_code
_entity_poly.pdbx_strand_id
1 'polypeptide(L)'
;MAINFWNWQKKIILEKIDSPLGDELEILVKKVERFAPQDMRIQRAEFYYNYAMLPSYLLPLVGLLRVISTRRNYKQMDQDFAKEVFICLKRFYDIKDRYTLENVISDQRFLRKYRELFTIFYGKAGPKKETLDQWILDIKAHISKD
;
A
#
# COMPACT_ATOMS: atom_id res chain seq x y z
N MET A 1 -20.91 -0.07 -16.14
CA MET A 1 -19.99 0.97 -16.67
C MET A 1 -18.53 0.85 -16.20
N ALA A 2 -18.15 -0.12 -15.35
CA ALA A 2 -16.77 -0.29 -14.87
C ALA A 2 -15.83 -1.10 -15.79
N ILE A 3 -16.39 -1.86 -16.75
CA ILE A 3 -15.63 -2.76 -17.63
C ILE A 3 -14.74 -1.98 -18.63
N ASN A 4 -15.20 -0.80 -19.07
CA ASN A 4 -14.46 0.02 -20.04
C ASN A 4 -13.29 0.80 -19.42
N PHE A 5 -13.40 1.19 -18.15
CA PHE A 5 -12.33 1.90 -17.43
C PHE A 5 -11.15 0.97 -17.14
N TRP A 6 -11.42 -0.25 -16.67
CA TRP A 6 -10.40 -1.25 -16.37
C TRP A 6 -9.69 -1.74 -17.65
N ASN A 7 -10.40 -1.87 -18.78
CA ASN A 7 -9.80 -2.24 -20.06
C ASN A 7 -8.90 -1.15 -20.66
N TRP A 8 -9.25 0.14 -20.49
CA TRP A 8 -8.39 1.25 -20.92
C TRP A 8 -7.13 1.36 -20.05
N GLN A 9 -7.28 1.24 -18.73
CA GLN A 9 -6.13 1.23 -17.81
C GLN A 9 -5.23 0.02 -18.02
N LYS A 10 -5.78 -1.18 -18.27
CA LYS A 10 -5.01 -2.36 -18.64
C LYS A 10 -4.16 -2.11 -19.87
N LYS A 11 -4.75 -1.57 -20.94
CA LYS A 11 -4.05 -1.31 -22.19
C LYS A 11 -2.89 -0.33 -22.01
N ILE A 12 -3.09 0.74 -21.24
CA ILE A 12 -2.08 1.77 -21.03
C ILE A 12 -0.98 1.32 -20.04
N ILE A 13 -1.32 0.57 -18.98
CA ILE A 13 -0.34 0.02 -18.03
C ILE A 13 0.51 -1.09 -18.69
N LEU A 14 -0.10 -1.93 -19.53
CA LEU A 14 0.56 -3.09 -20.14
C LEU A 14 1.37 -2.74 -21.42
N GLU A 15 0.97 -1.76 -22.23
CA GLU A 15 1.75 -1.36 -23.42
C GLU A 15 3.02 -0.56 -23.07
N LYS A 16 3.12 0.01 -21.87
CA LYS A 16 4.26 0.86 -21.46
C LYS A 16 5.27 0.19 -20.53
N ILE A 17 5.00 -1.01 -20.03
CA ILE A 17 5.86 -1.72 -19.08
C ILE A 17 6.06 -3.15 -19.58
N ASP A 18 6.72 -3.30 -20.72
CA ASP A 18 7.34 -4.57 -21.10
C ASP A 18 8.58 -4.78 -20.21
N SER A 19 8.33 -5.11 -18.95
CA SER A 19 9.37 -5.36 -17.96
C SER A 19 8.89 -6.37 -16.92
N PRO A 20 9.79 -7.13 -16.27
CA PRO A 20 9.43 -8.08 -15.23
C PRO A 20 8.58 -7.50 -14.09
N LEU A 21 8.72 -6.20 -13.80
CA LEU A 21 7.92 -5.51 -12.78
C LEU A 21 6.47 -5.27 -13.22
N GLY A 22 6.22 -5.10 -14.52
CA GLY A 22 4.87 -4.98 -15.08
C GLY A 22 4.10 -6.29 -14.97
N ASP A 23 4.76 -7.41 -15.30
CA ASP A 23 4.19 -8.74 -15.15
C ASP A 23 3.89 -9.08 -13.69
N GLU A 24 4.84 -8.78 -12.80
CA GLU A 24 4.64 -8.96 -11.36
C GLU A 24 3.47 -8.13 -10.83
N LEU A 25 3.38 -6.86 -11.26
CA LEU A 25 2.27 -5.99 -10.89
C LEU A 25 0.92 -6.62 -11.30
N GLU A 26 0.79 -7.15 -12.51
CA GLU A 26 -0.45 -7.79 -12.96
C GLU A 26 -0.83 -8.99 -12.07
N ILE A 27 0.15 -9.81 -11.70
CA ILE A 27 -0.04 -10.95 -10.78
C ILE A 27 -0.48 -10.47 -9.40
N LEU A 28 0.16 -9.43 -8.86
CA LEU A 28 -0.14 -8.88 -7.54
C LEU A 28 -1.54 -8.26 -7.49
N VAL A 29 -1.91 -7.46 -8.50
CA VAL A 29 -3.26 -6.89 -8.62
C VAL A 29 -4.29 -8.01 -8.67
N LYS A 30 -4.08 -9.04 -9.50
CA LYS A 30 -4.98 -10.22 -9.54
C LYS A 30 -5.08 -10.92 -8.18
N LYS A 31 -3.98 -11.04 -7.43
CA LYS A 31 -3.99 -11.63 -6.07
C LYS A 31 -4.82 -10.80 -5.10
N VAL A 32 -4.64 -9.48 -5.11
CA VAL A 32 -5.38 -8.55 -4.24
C VAL A 32 -6.86 -8.55 -4.56
N GLU A 33 -7.24 -8.44 -5.84
CA GLU A 33 -8.64 -8.37 -6.25
C GLU A 33 -9.45 -9.64 -5.94
N ARG A 34 -8.79 -10.76 -5.62
CA ARG A 34 -9.46 -12.00 -5.16
C ARG A 34 -10.01 -11.91 -3.74
N PHE A 35 -9.44 -11.07 -2.89
CA PHE A 35 -9.85 -10.96 -1.48
C PHE A 35 -10.32 -9.57 -1.08
N ALA A 36 -9.89 -8.52 -1.78
CA ALA A 36 -10.22 -7.16 -1.43
C ALA A 36 -11.71 -6.87 -1.68
N PRO A 37 -12.33 -5.97 -0.87
CA PRO A 37 -13.74 -5.63 -1.01
C PRO A 37 -14.06 -5.06 -2.40
N GLN A 38 -15.18 -5.47 -2.99
CA GLN A 38 -15.57 -5.04 -4.33
C GLN A 38 -16.02 -3.57 -4.39
N ASP A 39 -16.66 -3.09 -3.32
CA ASP A 39 -17.07 -1.69 -3.14
C ASP A 39 -15.87 -0.72 -3.07
N MET A 40 -14.70 -1.21 -2.63
CA MET A 40 -13.45 -0.44 -2.56
C MET A 40 -12.59 -0.51 -3.83
N ARG A 41 -13.09 -1.16 -4.90
CA ARG A 41 -12.31 -1.36 -6.14
C ARG A 41 -11.92 -0.06 -6.82
N ILE A 42 -12.81 0.93 -6.85
CA ILE A 42 -12.55 2.22 -7.49
C ILE A 42 -11.44 2.95 -6.74
N GLN A 43 -11.48 2.95 -5.41
CA GLN A 43 -10.48 3.57 -4.55
C GLN A 43 -9.11 2.91 -4.69
N ARG A 44 -9.05 1.57 -4.84
CA ARG A 44 -7.78 0.87 -5.15
C ARG A 44 -7.20 1.33 -6.49
N ALA A 45 -8.04 1.46 -7.52
CA ALA A 45 -7.58 1.96 -8.81
C ALA A 45 -7.04 3.39 -8.69
N GLU A 46 -7.86 4.31 -8.16
CA GLU A 46 -7.56 5.73 -8.07
C GLU A 46 -6.33 6.05 -7.21
N PHE A 47 -6.25 5.46 -6.01
CA PHE A 47 -5.21 5.82 -5.04
C PHE A 47 -3.93 4.99 -5.14
N TYR A 48 -3.95 3.84 -5.82
CA TYR A 48 -2.81 2.93 -5.87
C TYR A 48 -2.47 2.49 -7.28
N TYR A 49 -3.36 1.79 -7.99
CA TYR A 49 -2.99 1.17 -9.27
C TYR A 49 -2.66 2.19 -10.36
N ASN A 50 -3.31 3.35 -10.36
CA ASN A 50 -3.04 4.43 -11.33
C ASN A 50 -1.59 4.92 -11.28
N TYR A 51 -0.92 4.80 -10.13
CA TYR A 51 0.48 5.21 -10.00
C TYR A 51 1.43 4.32 -10.81
N ALA A 52 1.01 3.13 -11.24
CA ALA A 52 1.80 2.30 -12.17
C ALA A 52 2.13 3.03 -13.47
N MET A 53 1.34 4.04 -13.84
CA MET A 53 1.58 4.91 -15.00
C MET A 53 2.82 5.78 -14.88
N LEU A 54 3.34 5.96 -13.66
CA LEU A 54 4.51 6.78 -13.37
C LEU A 54 5.69 5.84 -13.09
N PRO A 55 6.74 5.81 -13.93
CA PRO A 55 7.84 4.86 -13.79
C PRO A 55 8.50 4.86 -12.41
N SER A 56 8.64 6.02 -11.79
CA SER A 56 9.22 6.15 -10.45
C SER A 56 8.40 5.49 -9.34
N TYR A 57 7.09 5.33 -9.56
CA TYR A 57 6.16 4.71 -8.60
C TYR A 57 6.04 3.20 -8.79
N LEU A 58 6.50 2.64 -9.91
CA LEU A 58 6.30 1.22 -10.21
C LEU A 58 6.91 0.32 -9.14
N LEU A 59 8.18 0.51 -8.81
CA LEU A 59 8.87 -0.29 -7.80
C LEU A 59 8.25 -0.12 -6.38
N PRO A 60 8.01 1.11 -5.88
CA PRO A 60 7.31 1.30 -4.61
C PRO A 60 5.91 0.65 -4.57
N LEU A 61 5.14 0.75 -5.65
CA LEU A 61 3.81 0.15 -5.75
C LEU A 61 3.89 -1.38 -5.70
N VAL A 62 4.78 -2.00 -6.50
CA VAL A 62 5.01 -3.44 -6.47
C VAL A 62 5.42 -3.90 -5.08
N GLY A 63 6.34 -3.19 -4.42
CA GLY A 63 6.76 -3.49 -3.05
C GLY A 63 5.60 -3.47 -2.05
N LEU A 64 4.74 -2.45 -2.12
CA LEU A 64 3.55 -2.36 -1.28
C LEU A 64 2.55 -3.49 -1.53
N LEU A 65 2.22 -3.75 -2.80
CA LEU A 65 1.27 -4.80 -3.16
C LEU A 65 1.81 -6.20 -2.86
N ARG A 66 3.13 -6.40 -2.91
CA ARG A 66 3.76 -7.66 -2.52
C ARG A 66 3.46 -7.97 -1.07
N VAL A 67 3.74 -7.02 -0.16
CA VAL A 67 3.44 -7.15 1.28
C VAL A 67 1.95 -7.39 1.49
N ILE A 68 1.08 -6.52 0.98
CA ILE A 68 -0.39 -6.65 1.10
C ILE A 68 -0.88 -8.03 0.63
N SER A 69 -0.34 -8.55 -0.47
CA SER A 69 -0.77 -9.84 -1.02
C SER A 69 -0.38 -11.05 -0.17
N THR A 70 0.55 -10.93 0.79
CA THR A 70 0.98 -12.03 1.66
C THR A 70 -0.08 -12.43 2.68
N ARG A 71 -0.97 -11.50 3.06
CA ARG A 71 -2.08 -11.72 3.99
C ARG A 71 -3.39 -11.48 3.25
N ARG A 72 -4.22 -12.52 3.13
CA ARG A 72 -5.49 -12.44 2.38
C ARG A 72 -6.68 -12.09 3.26
N ASN A 73 -6.48 -12.04 4.58
CA ASN A 73 -7.55 -11.76 5.54
C ASN A 73 -7.05 -10.85 6.66
N TYR A 74 -7.90 -9.89 7.06
CA TYR A 74 -7.67 -8.99 8.20
C TYR A 74 -7.30 -9.71 9.50
N LYS A 75 -7.83 -10.92 9.73
CA LYS A 75 -7.50 -11.73 10.93
C LYS A 75 -6.02 -12.19 10.99
N GLN A 76 -5.29 -12.07 9.89
CA GLN A 76 -3.88 -12.47 9.79
C GLN A 76 -2.92 -11.28 9.94
N MET A 77 -3.43 -10.13 10.41
CA MET A 77 -2.65 -8.93 10.63
C MET A 77 -1.97 -8.99 11.99
N ASP A 78 -0.76 -9.52 11.99
CA ASP A 78 0.18 -9.40 13.11
C ASP A 78 0.89 -8.03 13.09
N GLN A 79 1.61 -7.72 14.17
CA GLN A 79 2.33 -6.45 14.31
C GLN A 79 3.43 -6.28 13.24
N ASP A 80 4.06 -7.38 12.83
CA ASP A 80 5.16 -7.35 11.86
C ASP A 80 4.65 -7.01 10.46
N PHE A 81 3.57 -7.64 10.02
CA PHE A 81 2.88 -7.30 8.78
C PHE A 81 2.48 -5.82 8.75
N ALA A 82 1.94 -5.31 9.85
CA ALA A 82 1.51 -3.93 9.93
C ALA A 82 2.71 -2.96 9.82
N LYS A 83 3.83 -3.26 10.48
CA LYS A 83 5.09 -2.51 10.34
C LYS A 83 5.62 -2.55 8.90
N GLU A 84 5.60 -3.70 8.25
CA GLU A 84 6.01 -3.83 6.84
C GLU A 84 5.14 -2.97 5.91
N VAL A 85 3.82 -3.01 6.08
CA VAL A 85 2.89 -2.16 5.31
C VAL A 85 3.20 -0.69 5.54
N PHE A 86 3.49 -0.27 6.78
CA PHE A 86 3.85 1.12 7.10
C PHE A 86 5.09 1.58 6.33
N ILE A 87 6.16 0.78 6.35
CA ILE A 87 7.42 1.08 5.65
C ILE A 87 7.21 1.14 4.14
N CYS A 88 6.50 0.17 3.57
CA CYS A 88 6.20 0.17 2.14
C CYS A 88 5.31 1.34 1.72
N LEU A 89 4.33 1.71 2.55
CA LEU A 89 3.47 2.86 2.29
C LEU A 89 4.25 4.18 2.36
N LYS A 90 5.21 4.31 3.27
CA LYS A 90 6.15 5.43 3.30
C LYS A 90 6.89 5.54 1.97
N ARG A 91 7.54 4.46 1.54
CA ARG A 91 8.30 4.42 0.27
C ARG A 91 7.42 4.75 -0.94
N PHE A 92 6.15 4.35 -0.90
CA PHE A 92 5.18 4.68 -1.95
C PHE A 92 4.83 6.17 -1.99
N TYR A 93 4.57 6.82 -0.85
CA TYR A 93 4.23 8.25 -0.84
C TYR A 93 5.44 9.19 -0.83
N ASP A 94 6.63 8.69 -0.50
CA ASP A 94 7.88 9.44 -0.39
C ASP A 94 9.00 8.78 -1.20
N ILE A 95 8.84 8.75 -2.52
CA ILE A 95 9.79 8.12 -3.46
C ILE A 95 11.19 8.75 -3.38
N LYS A 96 11.25 10.04 -3.07
CA LYS A 96 12.52 10.79 -2.96
C LYS A 96 13.15 10.66 -1.57
N ASP A 97 12.58 9.83 -0.69
CA ASP A 97 13.02 9.58 0.68
C ASP A 97 13.34 10.86 1.46
N ARG A 98 12.47 11.86 1.34
CA ARG A 98 12.66 13.19 1.93
C ARG A 98 12.37 13.23 3.41
N TYR A 99 11.54 12.31 3.89
CA TYR A 99 11.13 12.26 5.28
C TYR A 99 11.75 11.05 5.95
N THR A 100 12.36 11.25 7.11
CA THR A 100 12.79 10.14 7.97
C THR A 100 11.59 9.41 8.56
N LEU A 101 11.81 8.24 9.17
CA LEU A 101 10.73 7.50 9.83
C LEU A 101 10.11 8.31 10.97
N GLU A 102 10.91 9.06 11.73
CA GLU A 102 10.45 9.90 12.86
C GLU A 102 9.49 11.00 12.39
N ASN A 103 9.79 11.62 11.25
CA ASN A 103 8.96 12.66 10.65
C ASN A 103 7.60 12.08 10.20
N VAL A 104 7.63 10.92 9.54
CA VAL A 104 6.42 10.26 9.00
C VAL A 104 5.52 9.75 10.12
N ILE A 105 6.11 9.23 11.20
CA ILE A 105 5.41 8.76 12.39
C ILE A 105 4.63 9.89 13.07
N SER A 106 5.12 11.12 13.02
CA SER A 106 4.45 12.29 13.60
C SER A 106 3.40 12.90 12.66
N ASP A 107 3.39 12.52 11.39
CA ASP A 107 2.48 13.08 10.38
C ASP A 107 1.08 12.45 10.42
N GLN A 108 0.13 13.19 10.98
CA GLN A 108 -1.28 12.79 11.07
C GLN A 108 -1.93 12.50 9.71
N ARG A 109 -1.49 13.16 8.63
CA ARG A 109 -2.01 12.90 7.28
C ARG A 109 -1.54 11.55 6.78
N PHE A 110 -0.27 11.21 7.00
CA PHE A 110 0.26 9.89 6.68
C PHE A 110 -0.42 8.80 7.50
N LEU A 111 -0.55 8.98 8.82
CA LEU A 111 -1.23 8.01 9.69
C LEU A 111 -2.68 7.76 9.27
N ARG A 112 -3.39 8.79 8.80
CA ARG A 112 -4.74 8.62 8.24
C ARG A 112 -4.73 7.74 7.00
N LYS A 113 -3.83 8.01 6.04
CA LYS A 113 -3.67 7.19 4.82
C LYS A 113 -3.30 5.74 5.15
N TYR A 114 -2.43 5.55 6.14
CA TYR A 114 -2.03 4.24 6.62
C TYR A 114 -3.23 3.44 7.15
N ARG A 115 -4.10 4.06 7.95
CA ARG A 115 -5.33 3.41 8.44
C ARG A 115 -6.34 3.14 7.33
N GLU A 116 -6.47 4.10 6.41
CA GLU A 116 -7.40 4.01 5.27
C GLU A 116 -7.02 2.89 4.30
N LEU A 117 -5.71 2.62 4.13
CA LEU A 117 -5.22 1.50 3.33
C LEU A 117 -5.89 0.19 3.74
N PHE A 118 -6.03 -0.09 5.04
CA PHE A 118 -6.67 -1.32 5.49
C PHE A 118 -8.15 -1.39 5.10
N THR A 119 -8.87 -0.27 5.14
CA THR A 119 -10.25 -0.22 4.65
C THR A 119 -10.30 -0.53 3.16
N ILE A 120 -9.40 0.07 2.38
CA ILE A 120 -9.36 -0.07 0.92
C ILE A 120 -9.02 -1.50 0.47
N PHE A 121 -8.08 -2.16 1.15
CA PHE A 121 -7.59 -3.49 0.76
C PHE A 121 -8.27 -4.65 1.49
N TYR A 122 -8.87 -4.41 2.67
CA TYR A 122 -9.42 -5.47 3.52
C TYR A 122 -10.84 -5.20 4.04
N GLY A 123 -11.41 -4.03 3.79
CA GLY A 123 -12.80 -3.68 4.18
C GLY A 123 -12.99 -3.50 5.68
N LYS A 124 -11.88 -3.35 6.42
CA LYS A 124 -11.87 -3.14 7.86
C LYS A 124 -10.98 -1.95 8.15
N ALA A 125 -11.43 -1.11 9.08
CA ALA A 125 -10.60 -0.02 9.57
C ALA A 125 -9.26 -0.58 10.05
N GLY A 126 -8.16 0.09 9.70
CA GLY A 126 -6.84 -0.26 10.20
C GLY A 126 -6.74 -0.13 11.73
N PRO A 127 -5.55 -0.40 12.29
CA PRO A 127 -5.33 -0.33 13.72
C PRO A 127 -5.83 1.00 14.31
N LYS A 128 -6.38 0.92 15.53
CA LYS A 128 -6.84 2.11 16.25
C LYS A 128 -5.65 3.01 16.58
N LYS A 129 -5.91 4.30 16.82
CA LYS A 129 -4.86 5.28 17.08
C LYS A 129 -3.99 4.86 18.26
N GLU A 130 -4.59 4.34 19.33
CA GLU A 130 -3.86 3.92 20.54
C GLU A 130 -2.87 2.78 20.24
N THR A 131 -3.25 1.85 19.36
CA THR A 131 -2.36 0.78 18.88
C THR A 131 -1.21 1.34 18.06
N LEU A 132 -1.48 2.33 17.20
CA LEU A 132 -0.45 3.00 16.42
C LEU A 132 0.52 3.78 17.32
N ASP A 133 -0.01 4.50 18.31
CA ASP A 133 0.78 5.28 19.26
C ASP A 133 1.75 4.36 20.03
N GLN A 134 1.29 3.18 20.45
CA GLN A 134 2.16 2.17 21.07
C GLN A 134 3.26 1.69 20.11
N TRP A 135 2.91 1.35 18.86
CA TRP A 135 3.90 0.90 17.88
C TRP A 135 4.92 2.00 17.55
N ILE A 136 4.46 3.26 17.51
CA ILE A 136 5.30 4.44 17.31
C ILE A 136 6.30 4.57 18.46
N LEU A 137 5.86 4.41 19.70
CA LEU A 137 6.74 4.41 20.87
C LEU A 137 7.76 3.28 20.79
N ASP A 138 7.33 2.07 20.42
CA ASP A 138 8.22 0.91 20.28
C ASP A 138 9.29 1.16 19.21
N ILE A 139 8.90 1.72 18.06
CA ILE A 139 9.82 2.06 16.96
C ILE A 139 10.81 3.15 17.40
N LYS A 140 10.33 4.23 18.02
CA LYS A 140 11.21 5.31 18.53
C LYS A 140 12.20 4.80 19.58
N ALA A 141 11.77 3.89 20.45
CA ALA A 141 12.61 3.29 21.47
C ALA A 141 13.71 2.37 20.90
N HIS A 142 13.48 1.77 19.72
CA HIS A 142 14.51 1.00 19.01
C HIS A 142 15.49 1.91 18.27
N ILE A 143 15.00 2.95 17.58
CA ILE A 143 15.86 3.89 16.84
C ILE A 143 16.75 4.71 17.78
N SER A 144 16.31 5.00 19.01
CA SER A 144 17.11 5.77 19.99
C SER A 144 18.22 4.97 20.68
N LYS A 145 18.34 3.66 20.40
CA LYS A 145 19.34 2.76 20.99
C LYS A 145 20.50 2.40 20.06
N ASP A 146 20.39 2.78 18.78
CA ASP A 146 21.43 2.67 17.75
C ASP A 146 22.11 4.02 17.51
#